data_AF-A0A7J0BZ37-F1
#
_entry.id   AF-A0A7J0BZ37-F1
#
_cell.length_a   1.000
_cell.length_b   1.000
_cell.length_c   1.000
_cell.angle_alpha   90.00
_cell.angle_beta   90.00
_cell.angle_gamma   90.00
#
_symmetry.space_group_name_H-M   'P 1'
#
loop_
_entity.id
_entity.type
_entity.pdbx_description
1 polymer ?
#
loop_
_entity_poly.entity_id
_entity_poly.type
_entity_poly.pdbx_seq_one_letter_code
_entity_poly.pdbx_strand_id
1 'polypeptide(L)' 'MSEEPESVSVTVPEVQGVTPDHLLHTGGSDHPSAEDLVLASGRDLTPENLKWAHDRIAAEGRSAIDKRLP' A
#
# COMPACT_ATOMS: atom_id res chain seq x y z
N MET A 1 -30.04 4.58 -0.36
CA MET A 1 -29.41 4.21 0.92
C MET A 1 -27.97 4.62 0.79
N SER A 2 -27.59 5.71 1.46
CA SER A 2 -26.23 6.24 1.40
C SER A 2 -25.46 5.61 2.53
N GLU A 3 -24.52 4.74 2.19
CA GLU A 3 -23.58 4.14 3.13
C GLU A 3 -22.48 5.17 3.33
N GLU A 4 -22.58 5.97 4.41
CA GLU A 4 -21.42 6.76 4.86
C GLU A 4 -20.33 5.79 5.31
N PRO A 5 -19.07 5.95 4.90
CA PRO A 5 -18.01 5.11 5.42
C PRO A 5 -17.85 5.43 6.91
N GLU A 6 -18.23 4.48 7.77
CA GLU A 6 -17.93 4.52 9.19
C GLU A 6 -16.42 4.74 9.36
N SER A 7 -16.07 5.95 9.77
CA SER A 7 -14.71 6.28 10.17
C SER A 7 -14.43 5.54 11.48
N VAL A 8 -13.80 4.37 11.38
CA VAL A 8 -13.29 3.63 12.52
C VAL A 8 -12.19 4.49 13.16
N SER A 9 -12.60 5.29 14.15
CA SER A 9 -11.68 6.02 15.01
C SER A 9 -10.92 4.99 15.83
N VAL A 10 -9.68 4.71 15.41
CA VAL A 10 -8.71 4.04 16.27
C VAL A 10 -8.52 4.96 17.46
N THR A 11 -9.05 4.56 18.61
CA THR A 11 -8.73 5.21 19.89
C THR A 11 -7.23 5.06 20.08
N VAL A 12 -6.48 6.14 19.92
CA VAL A 12 -5.06 6.18 20.26
C VAL A 12 -5.00 6.10 21.79
N PRO A 13 -4.54 4.99 22.39
CA PRO A 13 -4.27 5.02 23.83
C PRO A 13 -3.13 6.01 24.07
N GLU A 14 -3.17 6.75 25.16
CA GLU A 14 -2.11 7.67 25.58
C GLU A 14 -0.79 6.87 25.74
N VAL A 15 0.04 6.84 24.69
CA VAL A 15 1.18 5.92 24.61
C VAL A 15 2.36 6.47 25.43
N GLN A 16 2.40 6.14 26.72
CA GLN A 16 3.67 6.07 27.45
C GLN A 16 4.25 4.66 27.29
N GLY A 17 4.96 4.38 26.18
CA GLY A 17 5.61 3.08 25.94
C GLY A 17 5.97 2.80 24.48
N VAL A 18 6.70 1.71 24.23
CA VAL A 18 6.98 1.18 22.88
C VAL A 18 5.72 0.47 22.35
N THR A 19 5.34 0.71 21.09
CA THR A 19 4.22 0.02 20.44
C THR A 19 4.47 -1.48 20.40
N PRO A 20 3.58 -2.33 20.98
CA PRO A 20 3.72 -3.78 20.93
C PRO A 20 3.74 -4.34 19.49
N ASP A 21 4.60 -5.32 19.23
CA ASP A 21 4.79 -5.92 17.90
C ASP A 21 3.51 -6.51 17.30
N HIS A 22 2.61 -7.06 18.12
CA HIS A 22 1.33 -7.62 17.65
C HIS A 22 0.34 -6.54 17.14
N LEU A 23 0.60 -5.27 17.44
CA LEU A 23 -0.13 -4.13 16.86
C LEU A 23 0.55 -3.57 15.61
N LEU A 24 1.81 -3.97 15.35
CA LEU A 24 2.55 -3.56 14.16
C LEU A 24 2.08 -4.38 12.97
N HIS A 25 1.36 -3.72 12.06
CA HIS A 25 1.01 -4.30 10.78
C HIS A 25 2.17 -4.04 9.82
N THR A 26 3.03 -5.04 9.60
CA THR A 26 4.06 -4.96 8.56
C THR A 26 3.39 -5.28 7.22
N GLY A 27 3.24 -4.28 6.35
CA GLY A 27 2.55 -4.40 5.06
C GLY A 27 3.21 -5.33 4.02
N GLY A 28 4.04 -6.29 4.45
CA GLY A 28 4.78 -7.21 3.56
C GLY A 28 4.06 -8.53 3.24
N SER A 29 2.87 -8.76 3.82
CA SER A 29 2.11 -10.00 3.61
C SER A 29 1.34 -10.00 2.28
N ASP A 30 0.85 -8.83 1.86
CA ASP A 30 -0.01 -8.68 0.70
C ASP A 30 0.79 -8.45 -0.60
N HIS A 31 0.13 -8.67 -1.75
CA HIS A 31 0.70 -8.31 -3.04
C HIS A 31 0.86 -6.80 -3.15
N PRO A 32 1.93 -6.31 -3.81
CA PRO A 32 2.11 -4.88 -4.01
C PRO A 32 0.94 -4.28 -4.78
N SER A 33 0.46 -3.13 -4.32
CA SER A 33 -0.58 -2.37 -5.02
C SER A 33 0.01 -1.66 -6.25
N ALA A 34 -0.88 -1.18 -7.13
CA ALA A 34 -0.46 -0.40 -8.30
C ALA A 34 0.22 0.91 -7.86
N GLU A 35 -0.29 1.52 -6.78
CA GLU A 35 0.26 2.70 -6.15
C GLU A 35 1.68 2.45 -5.64
N ASP A 36 1.93 1.33 -4.97
CA ASP A 36 3.27 0.97 -4.48
C ASP A 36 4.27 0.87 -5.63
N LEU A 37 3.85 0.24 -6.74
CA LEU A 37 4.71 0.09 -7.92
C LEU A 37 5.02 1.44 -8.58
N VAL A 38 4.04 2.35 -8.66
CA VAL A 38 4.25 3.71 -9.18
C VAL A 38 5.24 4.47 -8.30
N LEU A 39 5.01 4.48 -6.98
CA LEU A 39 5.85 5.19 -6.03
C LEU A 39 7.28 4.64 -5.98
N ALA A 40 7.45 3.32 -5.94
CA ALA A 40 8.76 2.67 -5.98
C ALA A 40 9.53 2.99 -7.27
N SER A 41 8.82 3.27 -8.37
CA SER A 41 9.42 3.68 -9.64
C SER A 41 9.75 5.18 -9.76
N GLY A 42 9.45 5.98 -8.72
CA GLY A 42 9.70 7.41 -8.70
C GLY A 42 8.79 8.23 -9.62
N ARG A 43 7.59 7.71 -9.92
CA ARG A 43 6.59 8.35 -10.78
C ARG A 43 5.46 8.94 -9.95
N ASP A 44 4.78 9.95 -10.49
CA ASP A 44 3.58 10.53 -9.87
C ASP A 44 2.34 9.63 -10.05
N LEU A 45 1.42 9.68 -9.08
CA LEU A 45 0.15 8.95 -9.07
C LEU A 45 -0.87 9.56 -10.05
N THR A 46 -0.61 9.43 -11.35
CA THR A 46 -1.55 9.80 -12.41
C THR A 46 -2.36 8.58 -12.87
N PRO A 47 -3.57 8.77 -13.43
CA PRO A 47 -4.37 7.66 -13.96
C PRO A 47 -3.62 6.81 -15.01
N GLU A 48 -2.78 7.45 -15.82
CA GLU A 48 -1.95 6.77 -16.81
C GLU A 48 -0.90 5.85 -16.16
N ASN A 49 -0.21 6.36 -15.12
CA ASN A 49 0.80 5.59 -14.40
C ASN A 49 0.16 4.44 -13.60
N LEU A 50 -1.02 4.64 -13.02
CA LEU A 50 -1.76 3.56 -12.36
C LEU A 50 -2.15 2.45 -13.34
N LYS A 51 -2.66 2.81 -14.53
CA LYS A 51 -2.96 1.81 -15.56
C LYS A 51 -1.71 1.02 -15.97
N TRP A 52 -0.59 1.71 -16.20
CA TRP A 52 0.69 1.06 -16.47
C TRP A 52 1.08 0.08 -15.34
N ALA A 53 0.89 0.46 -14.09
CA ALA A 53 1.22 -0.38 -12.95
C ALA A 53 0.30 -1.62 -12.85
N HIS A 54 -1.01 -1.47 -13.10
CA HIS A 54 -1.93 -2.61 -13.20
C HIS A 54 -1.51 -3.59 -14.29
N ASP A 55 -1.18 -3.09 -15.49
CA ASP A 55 -0.73 -3.94 -16.62
C ASP A 55 0.59 -4.66 -16.28
N ARG A 56 1.45 -4.05 -15.47
CA ARG A 56 2.71 -4.67 -15.00
C ARG A 56 2.50 -5.71 -13.91
N ILE A 57 1.66 -5.43 -12.92
CA ILE A 57 1.33 -6.39 -11.86
C ILE A 57 0.64 -7.61 -12.47
N ALA A 58 -0.26 -7.41 -13.44
CA ALA A 58 -0.91 -8.51 -14.16
C ALA A 58 0.09 -9.38 -14.95
N ALA A 59 1.13 -8.77 -15.53
CA ALA A 59 2.13 -9.48 -16.33
C ALA A 59 3.24 -10.13 -15.49
N GLU A 60 3.62 -9.52 -14.37
CA GLU A 60 4.85 -9.88 -13.63
C GLU A 60 4.59 -10.31 -12.18
N GLY A 61 3.36 -10.16 -11.69
CA GLY A 61 2.97 -10.46 -10.31
C GLY A 61 3.81 -9.70 -9.29
N ARG A 62 4.15 -10.36 -8.19
CA ARG A 62 4.94 -9.79 -7.09
C ARG A 62 6.32 -9.25 -7.53
N SER A 63 6.93 -9.85 -8.55
CA SER A 63 8.25 -9.45 -9.05
C SER A 63 8.28 -8.11 -9.79
N ALA A 64 7.11 -7.48 -10.02
CA ALA A 64 7.05 -6.15 -10.62
C ALA A 64 7.78 -5.10 -9.77
N ILE A 65 7.72 -5.21 -8.43
CA ILE A 65 8.44 -4.32 -7.50
C ILE A 65 9.93 -4.66 -7.46
N ASP A 66 10.29 -5.94 -7.35
CA ASP A 66 11.68 -6.37 -7.15
C ASP A 66 12.61 -5.87 -8.27
N LYS A 67 12.08 -5.76 -9.50
CA LYS A 67 12.84 -5.25 -10.67
C LYS A 67 13.02 -3.74 -10.70
N ARG A 68 12.35 -3.00 -9.83
CA ARG A 68 12.34 -1.53 -9.80
C ARG A 68 13.11 -0.95 -8.63
N LEU A 69 13.39 -1.77 -7.62
CA LEU A 69 14.27 -1.41 -6.52
C LEU A 69 15.72 -1.57 -6.97
N PRO A 70 16.62 -0.61 -6.65
CA PRO A 70 18.05 -0.71 -6.96
C PRO A 70 18.75 -1.84 -6.19
#